data_AF-A0A430LSW0-F1
#
_entry.id   AF-A0A430LSW0-F1
#
_cell.length_a   1.000
_cell.length_b   1.000
_cell.length_c   1.000
_cell.angle_alpha   90.00
_cell.angle_beta   90.00
_cell.angle_gamma   90.00
#
_symmetry.space_group_name_H-M   'P 1'
#
loop_
_entity.id
_entity.type
_entity.pdbx_description
1 polymer ?
#
loop_
_entity_poly.entity_id
_entity_poly.type
_entity_poly.pdbx_seq_one_letter_code
_entity_poly.pdbx_strand_id
1 'polypeptide(L)'
;MIGSEPISIILMVPCTAAWKRGMGFERHGEDEIVVNLGDHALVTGSVDSLQQQQHSQAQASTCRNTYIAKPQILSGASQNVQRFQHGVARTARTRTEEQRKQDQEKIQKYRALEDQIRQQIADGNYGPETFQLTSKLLRLNPEYYTIWNARRRCLISGLLSRPSAGSSPSKASQSSSATDTRTASSADSLPSSSTETPQPPSPRTAGRSGTTPDDDASKDAETVRAELGFTVPLLMEFPKCYWIWNYRLWILDQATERFEKPVARRIWEEELGLVSKMLTKDRRNFHAWGYRRHVVTQLESSLLSGKSLAEPEFEYTTKKIHDDLSNFSAWHNRSQIIARLLDERKADDETRKEFLDKELDLVREALNVGPEDQSLWYYHQFLVLNLADPAGSRQIAPSLTVDQRKSYIDREVTDIKDLLEDYNDIKWIYEALIEYAVALNQLTGQAPESEYKKDVASWLAKLKELDPMRNGRWADLEKQLGLSYDNI
;
A
#
# COMPACT_ATOMS: atom_id res chain seq x y z
N MET A 1 -28.81 33.56 20.41
CA MET A 1 -28.61 33.33 18.96
C MET A 1 -27.19 33.69 18.62
N ILE A 2 -26.57 32.90 17.73
CA ILE A 2 -25.16 32.89 17.30
C ILE A 2 -24.24 32.20 18.34
N GLY A 3 -23.63 31.05 18.11
CA GLY A 3 -23.65 30.09 17.00
C GLY A 3 -22.87 28.85 17.48
N SER A 4 -23.47 27.67 17.36
CA SER A 4 -22.87 26.39 17.75
C SER A 4 -21.83 25.98 16.71
N GLU A 5 -20.54 26.04 17.07
CA GLU A 5 -19.49 25.38 16.29
C GLU A 5 -19.59 23.86 16.46
N PRO A 6 -19.51 23.06 15.37
CA PRO A 6 -19.44 21.62 15.49
C PRO A 6 -18.08 21.23 16.06
N ILE A 7 -18.11 20.43 17.12
CA ILE A 7 -16.94 19.79 17.72
C ILE A 7 -16.27 18.94 16.63
N SER A 8 -15.07 19.33 16.20
CA SER A 8 -14.21 18.44 15.42
C SER A 8 -13.82 17.24 16.27
N ILE A 9 -14.55 16.16 16.10
CA ILE A 9 -14.00 14.82 16.30
C ILE A 9 -12.75 14.77 15.43
N ILE A 10 -11.60 14.49 16.04
CA ILE A 10 -10.37 14.21 15.31
C ILE A 10 -10.59 12.90 14.55
N LEU A 11 -11.24 13.00 13.39
CA LEU A 11 -11.13 12.00 12.34
C LEU A 11 -9.66 12.00 11.96
N MET A 12 -8.96 10.91 12.23
CA MET A 12 -7.65 10.67 11.62
C MET A 12 -7.82 10.84 10.11
N VAL A 13 -7.23 11.93 9.59
CA VAL A 13 -7.22 12.23 8.17
C VAL A 13 -6.63 11.01 7.44
N PRO A 14 -7.31 10.49 6.40
CA PRO A 14 -6.80 9.33 5.67
C PRO A 14 -5.44 9.64 5.04
N CYS A 15 -4.46 8.76 5.29
CA CYS A 15 -3.11 8.82 4.72
C CYS A 15 -3.07 8.54 3.19
N THR A 16 -4.21 8.63 2.49
CA THR A 16 -4.30 8.49 1.03
C THR A 16 -3.76 9.71 0.28
N ALA A 17 -3.61 10.86 0.95
CA ALA A 17 -3.06 12.08 0.35
C ALA A 17 -1.57 11.98 -0.05
N ALA A 18 -0.82 11.02 0.50
CA ALA A 18 0.59 10.81 0.16
C ALA A 18 0.79 10.07 -1.18
N TRP A 19 -0.25 9.46 -1.75
CA TRP A 19 -0.14 8.63 -2.95
C TRP A 19 -0.72 9.25 -4.23
N LYS A 20 -1.48 10.35 -4.13
CA LYS A 20 -2.12 11.01 -5.29
C LYS A 20 -1.25 12.01 -6.05
N ARG A 21 0.02 12.25 -5.67
CA ARG A 21 0.92 13.15 -6.43
C ARG A 21 1.74 12.38 -7.46
N GLY A 22 1.05 11.84 -8.47
CA GLY A 22 1.64 11.48 -9.75
C GLY A 22 1.77 12.75 -10.58
N MET A 23 2.95 13.36 -10.59
CA MET A 23 3.24 14.51 -11.44
C MET A 23 3.30 14.07 -12.90
N GLY A 24 2.38 14.57 -13.73
CA GLY A 24 2.50 14.52 -15.18
C GLY A 24 3.59 15.48 -15.64
N PHE A 25 4.46 15.01 -16.52
CA PHE A 25 5.49 15.84 -17.15
C PHE A 25 4.98 16.34 -18.51
N GLU A 26 4.73 17.64 -18.64
CA GLU A 26 4.73 18.30 -19.94
C GLU A 26 6.06 19.04 -20.13
N ARG A 27 6.58 18.95 -21.36
CA ARG A 27 7.93 19.34 -21.74
C ARG A 27 7.89 20.75 -22.34
N HIS A 28 8.50 21.73 -21.68
CA HIS A 28 8.91 23.00 -22.32
C HIS A 28 10.20 23.55 -21.69
N GLY A 29 11.17 23.86 -22.56
CA GLY A 29 12.10 25.01 -22.45
C GLY A 29 13.13 25.00 -21.33
N GLU A 30 14.39 25.22 -21.71
CA GLU A 30 15.55 25.29 -20.82
C GLU A 30 15.50 26.51 -19.88
N ASP A 31 15.92 26.28 -18.64
CA ASP A 31 16.29 27.26 -17.61
C ASP A 31 15.23 28.25 -17.10
N GLU A 32 14.23 27.75 -16.35
CA GLU A 32 13.68 28.33 -15.10
C GLU A 32 12.37 27.60 -14.70
N ILE A 33 12.29 27.06 -13.48
CA ILE A 33 11.03 26.50 -12.94
C ILE A 33 10.32 27.62 -12.17
N VAL A 34 9.38 28.29 -12.83
CA VAL A 34 8.40 29.16 -12.15
C VAL A 34 7.20 28.31 -11.74
N VAL A 35 7.03 28.11 -10.43
CA VAL A 35 5.83 27.49 -9.85
C VAL A 35 4.77 28.58 -9.68
N ASN A 36 3.74 28.58 -10.52
CA ASN A 36 2.59 29.47 -10.34
C ASN A 36 1.63 28.87 -9.30
N LEU A 37 1.64 29.42 -8.09
CA LEU A 37 0.66 29.13 -7.04
C LEU A 37 -0.43 30.18 -7.12
N GLY A 38 -1.64 29.80 -7.55
CA GLY A 38 -2.82 30.64 -7.42
C GLY A 38 -3.12 30.93 -5.94
N ASP A 39 -3.07 32.22 -5.62
CA ASP A 39 -3.62 33.01 -4.51
C ASP A 39 -3.73 32.46 -3.07
N HIS A 40 -2.92 33.11 -2.21
CA HIS A 40 -2.94 33.23 -0.73
C HIS A 40 -2.55 31.97 0.10
N ALA A 41 -1.58 31.95 1.03
CA ALA A 41 -0.71 32.96 1.63
C ALA A 41 0.65 32.33 2.05
N LEU A 42 1.69 33.16 2.16
CA LEU A 42 3.08 32.82 2.49
C LEU A 42 3.25 32.17 3.88
N VAL A 43 3.89 30.99 3.92
CA VAL A 43 4.69 30.54 5.07
C VAL A 43 6.02 30.01 4.54
N THR A 44 7.10 30.74 4.78
CA THR A 44 8.47 30.30 4.53
C THR A 44 8.95 29.43 5.70
N GLY A 45 9.37 28.19 5.44
CA GLY A 45 9.94 27.29 6.46
C GLY A 45 10.90 26.26 5.86
N SER A 46 12.08 26.15 6.46
CA SER A 46 13.23 25.33 6.06
C SER A 46 12.97 23.81 6.09
N VAL A 47 13.84 23.07 5.41
CA VAL A 47 13.85 21.61 5.13
C VAL A 47 13.78 20.70 6.37
N ASP A 48 13.88 21.24 7.58
CA ASP A 48 13.81 20.48 8.85
C ASP A 48 12.39 20.09 9.29
N SER A 49 11.33 20.67 8.72
CA SER A 49 9.94 20.41 9.18
C SER A 49 9.34 19.08 8.69
N LEU A 50 9.84 18.52 7.58
CA LEU A 50 9.34 17.26 7.01
C LEU A 50 9.86 16.00 7.73
N GLN A 51 10.98 16.12 8.46
CA GLN A 51 11.60 15.00 9.17
C GLN A 51 11.01 14.81 10.58
N GLN A 52 10.43 15.87 11.15
CA GLN A 52 9.82 15.82 12.49
C GLN A 52 8.45 15.13 12.53
N GLN A 53 7.72 15.14 11.41
CA GLN A 53 6.41 14.48 11.31
C GLN A 53 6.51 12.95 11.17
N GLN A 54 7.65 12.41 10.72
CA GLN A 54 7.91 10.97 10.70
C GLN A 54 8.40 10.42 12.06
N HIS A 55 8.99 11.26 12.91
CA HIS A 55 9.51 10.83 14.21
C HIS A 55 8.43 10.64 15.29
N SER A 56 7.26 11.30 15.19
CA SER A 56 6.19 11.19 16.20
C SER A 56 5.37 9.91 16.10
N GLN A 57 5.29 9.26 14.93
CA GLN A 57 4.54 8.00 14.77
C GLN A 57 5.36 6.73 15.04
N ALA A 58 6.68 6.86 15.22
CA ALA A 58 7.57 5.74 15.56
C ALA A 58 7.67 5.43 17.06
N GLN A 59 7.00 6.19 17.94
CA GLN A 59 7.08 6.01 19.40
C GLN A 59 5.89 5.30 20.05
N ALA A 60 4.92 4.80 19.29
CA ALA A 60 3.80 4.00 19.81
C ALA A 60 3.87 2.53 19.36
N SER A 61 4.94 1.82 19.74
CA SER A 61 4.93 0.36 19.76
C SER A 61 6.06 -0.17 20.64
N THR A 62 5.80 -0.24 21.94
CA THR A 62 6.62 -1.04 22.86
C THR A 62 5.69 -1.86 23.73
N CYS A 63 5.09 -2.91 23.15
CA CYS A 63 4.60 -4.03 23.94
C CYS A 63 5.76 -5.01 24.12
N ARG A 64 6.27 -5.09 25.35
CA ARG A 64 7.13 -6.19 25.79
C ARG A 64 6.22 -7.39 26.06
N ASN A 65 6.43 -8.50 25.36
CA ASN A 65 6.02 -9.81 25.84
C ASN A 65 7.25 -10.71 25.93
N THR A 66 7.60 -11.06 27.16
CA THR A 66 8.59 -12.08 27.53
C THR A 66 7.89 -13.43 27.64
N TYR A 67 8.20 -14.36 26.73
CA TYR A 67 8.11 -15.79 27.03
C TYR A 67 9.28 -16.52 26.37
N ILE A 68 10.01 -17.25 27.20
CA ILE A 68 11.21 -18.02 26.89
C ILE A 68 10.77 -19.42 26.43
N ALA A 69 11.14 -19.81 25.22
CA ALA A 69 11.26 -21.21 24.84
C ALA A 69 12.44 -21.37 23.86
N LYS A 70 13.48 -22.09 24.29
CA LYS A 70 14.68 -22.41 23.50
C LYS A 70 14.38 -23.54 22.49
N PRO A 71 15.05 -23.53 21.33
CA PRO A 71 15.51 -24.78 20.74
C PRO A 71 17.04 -24.82 20.57
N GLN A 72 17.55 -26.04 20.62
CA GLN A 72 18.96 -26.43 20.58
C GLN A 72 19.66 -26.12 19.25
N ILE A 73 20.97 -25.97 19.37
CA ILE A 73 21.98 -25.60 18.37
C ILE A 73 22.18 -26.75 17.34
N LEU A 74 22.14 -26.40 16.06
CA LEU A 74 22.94 -27.08 15.02
C LEU A 74 23.67 -26.00 14.20
N SER A 75 24.99 -26.13 14.15
CA SER A 75 25.93 -25.17 13.58
C SER A 75 25.95 -25.22 12.06
N GLY A 76 25.80 -24.06 11.42
CA GLY A 76 26.15 -23.82 10.02
C GLY A 76 26.52 -22.36 9.86
N ALA A 77 27.78 -22.11 9.49
CA ALA A 77 28.34 -20.77 9.36
C ALA A 77 27.57 -19.94 8.32
N SER A 78 27.06 -18.78 8.72
CA SER A 78 26.56 -17.76 7.80
C SER A 78 27.09 -16.39 8.23
N GLN A 79 27.81 -15.76 7.30
CA GLN A 79 28.43 -14.44 7.45
C GLN A 79 27.33 -13.38 7.52
N ASN A 80 27.15 -12.75 8.68
CA ASN A 80 26.16 -11.69 8.85
C ASN A 80 26.82 -10.42 9.39
N VAL A 81 26.98 -9.42 8.53
CA VAL A 81 27.09 -8.02 8.95
C VAL A 81 26.17 -7.21 8.04
N GLN A 82 24.90 -7.13 8.42
CA GLN A 82 23.98 -6.11 7.96
C GLN A 82 23.70 -5.18 9.14
N ARG A 83 24.20 -3.94 9.06
CA ARG A 83 23.84 -2.87 10.00
C ARG A 83 22.57 -2.21 9.51
N PHE A 84 21.44 -2.63 10.06
CA PHE A 84 20.17 -1.93 9.93
C PHE A 84 19.99 -0.96 11.10
N GLN A 85 19.40 0.21 10.89
CA GLN A 85 19.00 1.10 12.00
C GLN A 85 17.83 0.51 12.82
N HIS A 86 17.17 -0.53 12.32
CA HIS A 86 16.11 -1.27 13.00
C HIS A 86 16.56 -2.69 13.35
N GLY A 87 16.29 -3.16 14.57
CA GLY A 87 16.62 -4.52 15.02
C GLY A 87 18.05 -4.76 15.52
N VAL A 88 18.90 -3.72 15.57
CA VAL A 88 20.23 -3.84 16.20
C VAL A 88 20.07 -3.76 17.71
N ALA A 89 20.36 -4.88 18.39
CA ALA A 89 20.49 -4.89 19.84
C ALA A 89 21.47 -3.79 20.26
N ARG A 90 21.05 -2.87 21.15
CA ARG A 90 21.88 -1.79 21.73
C ARG A 90 22.94 -2.32 22.69
N THR A 91 23.64 -3.37 22.29
CA THR A 91 24.85 -3.82 22.97
C THR A 91 26.00 -3.02 22.37
N ALA A 92 26.75 -2.33 23.23
CA ALA A 92 28.02 -1.72 22.86
C ALA A 92 29.00 -2.86 22.51
N ARG A 93 28.88 -3.40 21.30
CA ARG A 93 29.80 -4.40 20.79
C ARG A 93 31.07 -3.68 20.37
N THR A 94 32.08 -3.74 21.23
CA THR A 94 33.45 -3.37 20.85
C THR A 94 33.88 -4.31 19.74
N ARG A 95 34.02 -3.77 18.53
CA ARG A 95 34.50 -4.54 17.36
C ARG A 95 35.95 -4.94 17.59
N THR A 96 36.28 -6.19 17.29
CA THR A 96 37.68 -6.62 17.25
C THR A 96 38.43 -5.95 16.10
N GLU A 97 39.75 -5.88 16.17
CA GLU A 97 40.55 -5.28 15.10
C GLU A 97 40.35 -6.00 13.75
N GLU A 98 40.25 -7.32 13.80
CA GLU A 98 39.92 -8.14 12.63
C GLU A 98 38.55 -7.79 12.03
N GLN A 99 37.52 -7.60 12.87
CA GLN A 99 36.19 -7.16 12.39
C GLN A 99 36.23 -5.76 11.78
N ARG A 100 37.04 -4.85 12.34
CA ARG A 100 37.22 -3.50 11.76
C ARG A 100 37.88 -3.56 10.40
N LYS A 101 38.92 -4.38 10.25
CA LYS A 101 39.60 -4.59 8.97
C LYS A 101 38.66 -5.18 7.92
N GLN A 102 37.89 -6.21 8.29
CA GLN A 102 36.88 -6.80 7.39
C GLN A 102 35.79 -5.79 6.98
N ASP A 103 35.31 -4.96 7.91
CA ASP A 103 34.36 -3.90 7.61
C ASP A 103 34.98 -2.84 6.69
N GLN A 104 36.24 -2.46 6.90
CA GLN A 104 36.96 -1.51 6.06
C GLN A 104 37.12 -2.02 4.62
N GLU A 105 37.50 -3.29 4.45
CA GLU A 105 37.58 -3.92 3.12
C GLU A 105 36.21 -3.96 2.42
N LYS A 106 35.13 -4.24 3.16
CA LYS A 106 33.76 -4.20 2.62
C LYS A 106 33.36 -2.79 2.20
N ILE A 107 33.67 -1.78 3.02
CA ILE A 107 33.39 -0.38 2.71
C ILE A 107 34.15 0.05 1.46
N GLN A 108 35.44 -0.30 1.34
CA GLN A 108 36.24 0.01 0.16
C GLN A 108 35.66 -0.62 -1.10
N LYS A 109 35.27 -1.90 -1.05
CA LYS A 109 34.59 -2.58 -2.18
C LYS A 109 33.27 -1.92 -2.55
N TYR A 110 32.47 -1.52 -1.55
CA TYR A 110 31.21 -0.82 -1.78
C TYR A 110 31.43 0.55 -2.44
N ARG A 111 32.39 1.34 -1.94
CA ARG A 111 32.74 2.66 -2.49
C ARG A 111 33.26 2.57 -3.92
N ALA A 112 34.16 1.64 -4.20
CA ALA A 112 34.64 1.42 -5.56
C ALA A 112 33.51 1.07 -6.54
N LEU A 113 32.54 0.25 -6.11
CA LEU A 113 31.35 -0.07 -6.92
C LEU A 113 30.44 1.15 -7.12
N GLU A 114 30.23 1.94 -6.07
CA GLU A 114 29.47 3.20 -6.12
C GLU A 114 30.11 4.19 -7.10
N ASP A 115 31.44 4.38 -7.02
CA ASP A 115 32.19 5.30 -7.87
C ASP A 115 32.12 4.91 -9.35
N GLN A 116 32.23 3.61 -9.65
CA GLN A 116 32.06 3.10 -11.02
C GLN A 116 30.67 3.43 -11.58
N ILE A 117 29.61 3.23 -10.81
CA ILE A 117 28.24 3.54 -11.25
C ILE A 117 28.06 5.05 -11.41
N ARG A 118 28.59 5.86 -10.48
CA ARG A 118 28.52 7.32 -10.57
C ARG A 118 29.22 7.85 -11.81
N GLN A 119 30.37 7.30 -12.18
CA GLN A 119 31.07 7.65 -13.41
C GLN A 119 30.22 7.31 -14.65
N GLN A 120 29.68 6.09 -14.72
CA GLN A 120 28.80 5.69 -15.83
C GLN A 120 27.56 6.60 -15.94
N ILE A 121 26.97 7.00 -14.81
CA ILE A 121 25.84 7.94 -14.77
C ILE A 121 26.26 9.33 -15.27
N ALA A 122 27.42 9.83 -14.85
CA ALA A 122 27.93 11.13 -15.26
C ALA A 122 28.21 11.19 -16.78
N ASP A 123 28.71 10.08 -17.34
CA ASP A 123 28.96 9.91 -18.77
C ASP A 123 27.67 9.64 -19.58
N GLY A 124 26.51 9.55 -18.92
CA GLY A 124 25.24 9.22 -19.56
C GLY A 124 25.15 7.79 -20.10
N ASN A 125 26.07 6.90 -19.69
CA ASN A 125 26.13 5.53 -20.16
C ASN A 125 25.18 4.62 -19.36
N TYR A 126 24.04 4.30 -19.97
CA TYR A 126 23.02 3.42 -19.41
C TYR A 126 22.98 2.04 -20.08
N GLY A 127 24.12 1.57 -20.59
CA GLY A 127 24.24 0.26 -21.24
C GLY A 127 24.18 -0.96 -20.30
N PRO A 128 24.38 -2.17 -20.85
CA PRO A 128 24.32 -3.43 -20.10
C PRO A 128 25.30 -3.51 -18.92
N GLU A 129 26.47 -2.89 -19.03
CA GLU A 129 27.45 -2.84 -17.95
C GLU A 129 26.91 -2.10 -16.72
N THR A 130 26.42 -0.87 -16.92
CA THR A 130 25.79 -0.05 -15.88
C THR A 130 24.63 -0.79 -15.22
N PHE A 131 23.81 -1.48 -16.03
CA PHE A 131 22.71 -2.30 -15.52
C PHE A 131 23.21 -3.43 -14.59
N GLN A 132 24.27 -4.15 -14.96
CA GLN A 132 24.85 -5.19 -14.10
C GLN A 132 25.47 -4.62 -12.81
N LEU A 133 26.10 -3.44 -12.89
CA LEU A 133 26.62 -2.76 -11.71
C LEU A 133 25.48 -2.39 -10.75
N THR A 134 24.34 -1.89 -11.26
CA THR A 134 23.16 -1.61 -10.42
C THR A 134 22.65 -2.88 -9.72
N SER A 135 22.61 -4.04 -10.40
CA SER A 135 22.22 -5.32 -9.81
C SER A 135 23.12 -5.70 -8.62
N LYS A 136 24.44 -5.50 -8.76
CA LYS A 136 25.40 -5.78 -7.69
C LYS A 136 25.18 -4.87 -6.49
N LEU A 137 25.03 -3.56 -6.73
CA LEU A 137 24.91 -2.59 -5.64
C LEU A 137 23.57 -2.75 -4.90
N LEU A 138 22.46 -2.94 -5.62
CA LEU A 138 21.13 -3.07 -4.99
C LEU A 138 20.99 -4.33 -4.13
N ARG A 139 21.74 -5.40 -4.43
CA ARG A 139 21.84 -6.57 -3.53
C ARG A 139 22.59 -6.26 -2.23
N LEU A 140 23.45 -5.25 -2.22
CA LEU A 140 24.17 -4.80 -1.03
C LEU A 140 23.39 -3.74 -0.24
N ASN A 141 22.73 -2.82 -0.95
CA ASN A 141 21.99 -1.71 -0.36
C ASN A 141 20.78 -1.32 -1.24
N PRO A 142 19.61 -1.94 -1.03
CA PRO A 142 18.40 -1.58 -1.76
C PRO A 142 17.77 -0.27 -1.30
N GLU A 143 18.23 0.36 -0.22
CA GLU A 143 17.75 1.68 0.22
C GLU A 143 18.33 2.82 -0.63
N TYR A 144 19.34 2.53 -1.47
CA TYR A 144 19.99 3.57 -2.26
C TYR A 144 19.18 3.93 -3.52
N TYR A 145 18.25 4.87 -3.36
CA TYR A 145 17.29 5.31 -4.38
C TYR A 145 17.91 5.73 -5.72
N THR A 146 19.08 6.38 -5.73
CA THR A 146 19.75 6.81 -6.97
C THR A 146 20.05 5.64 -7.88
N ILE A 147 20.38 4.48 -7.32
CA ILE A 147 20.72 3.29 -8.08
C ILE A 147 19.49 2.64 -8.70
N TRP A 148 18.34 2.70 -8.03
CA TRP A 148 17.05 2.32 -8.65
C TRP A 148 16.72 3.22 -9.83
N ASN A 149 16.95 4.53 -9.72
CA ASN A 149 16.74 5.46 -10.83
C ASN A 149 17.70 5.20 -12.01
N ALA A 150 18.97 4.91 -11.73
CA ALA A 150 19.93 4.50 -12.76
C ALA A 150 19.49 3.20 -13.46
N ARG A 151 19.01 2.22 -12.69
CA ARG A 151 18.47 0.96 -13.23
C ARG A 151 17.27 1.19 -14.14
N ARG A 152 16.31 2.05 -13.74
CA ARG A 152 15.18 2.46 -14.62
C ARG A 152 15.67 3.06 -15.92
N ARG A 153 16.66 3.96 -15.87
CA ARG A 153 17.25 4.58 -17.07
C ARG A 153 17.86 3.54 -18.00
N CYS A 154 18.61 2.57 -17.48
CA CYS A 154 19.13 1.44 -18.27
C CYS A 154 18.05 0.62 -18.97
N LEU A 155 16.91 0.38 -18.31
CA LEU A 155 15.80 -0.30 -18.94
C LEU A 155 15.17 0.55 -20.04
N ILE A 156 14.89 1.82 -19.77
CA ILE A 156 14.26 2.74 -20.74
C ILE A 156 15.15 2.97 -21.97
N SER A 157 16.47 3.09 -21.80
CA SER A 157 17.41 3.38 -22.89
C SER A 157 17.84 2.15 -23.69
N GLY A 158 17.60 0.94 -23.17
CA GLY A 158 18.09 -0.31 -23.75
C GLY A 158 17.02 -1.37 -23.84
N LEU A 159 16.83 -2.11 -22.74
CA LEU A 159 16.06 -3.37 -22.73
C LEU A 159 14.56 -3.20 -22.98
N LEU A 160 14.03 -2.00 -22.76
CA LEU A 160 12.64 -1.61 -22.99
C LEU A 160 12.56 -0.36 -23.87
N SER A 161 13.50 -0.12 -24.78
CA SER A 161 13.45 1.05 -25.67
C SER A 161 12.19 1.02 -26.54
N ARG A 162 11.47 2.15 -26.64
CA ARG A 162 10.34 2.26 -27.60
C ARG A 162 10.91 2.22 -29.03
N PRO A 163 10.28 1.49 -29.98
CA PRO A 163 10.66 1.59 -31.39
C PRO A 163 10.60 3.06 -31.82
N SER A 164 11.66 3.57 -32.44
CA SER A 164 11.64 4.92 -32.99
C SER A 164 10.44 5.03 -33.91
N ALA A 165 9.54 5.99 -33.65
CA ALA A 165 8.52 6.36 -34.62
C ALA A 165 9.26 6.71 -35.92
N GLY A 166 9.08 5.88 -36.94
CA GLY A 166 9.79 6.00 -38.20
C GLY A 166 9.59 7.38 -38.80
N SER A 167 10.70 7.92 -39.30
CA SER A 167 10.81 9.09 -40.17
C SER A 167 9.52 9.36 -40.94
N SER A 168 8.94 10.55 -40.76
CA SER A 168 7.86 11.04 -41.62
C SER A 168 8.28 10.91 -43.08
N PRO A 169 7.45 10.37 -43.99
CA PRO A 169 7.81 10.32 -45.39
C PRO A 169 7.88 11.76 -45.90
N SER A 170 9.07 12.15 -46.37
CA SER A 170 9.32 13.39 -47.08
C SER A 170 8.25 13.58 -48.15
N LYS A 171 7.52 14.70 -48.09
CA LYS A 171 6.66 15.17 -49.17
C LYS A 171 7.45 15.20 -50.48
N ALA A 172 7.20 14.24 -51.36
CA ALA A 172 7.55 14.37 -52.76
C ALA A 172 6.49 15.24 -53.44
N SER A 173 6.93 16.41 -53.92
CA SER A 173 6.13 17.34 -54.71
C SER A 173 5.62 16.69 -56.00
N GLN A 174 4.34 16.87 -56.29
CA GLN A 174 3.73 16.52 -57.57
C GLN A 174 4.13 17.52 -58.66
N SER A 175 4.44 17.02 -59.85
CA SER A 175 4.24 17.76 -61.10
C SER A 175 3.95 16.82 -62.28
N SER A 176 2.73 16.98 -62.81
CA SER A 176 2.33 16.93 -64.22
C SER A 176 2.45 15.63 -65.05
N SER A 177 1.26 15.02 -65.25
CA SER A 177 0.54 14.96 -66.54
C SER A 177 0.65 13.75 -67.46
N ALA A 178 -0.56 13.26 -67.81
CA ALA A 178 -1.03 12.71 -69.10
C ALA A 178 -0.59 11.28 -69.49
N THR A 179 -1.36 10.42 -70.14
CA THR A 179 -2.80 10.15 -70.36
C THR A 179 -2.81 8.72 -70.94
N ASP A 180 -3.98 8.05 -70.89
CA ASP A 180 -4.48 7.12 -71.90
C ASP A 180 -4.19 5.59 -71.84
N THR A 181 -5.29 4.88 -71.57
CA THR A 181 -5.99 3.98 -72.53
C THR A 181 -5.87 2.45 -72.37
N ARG A 182 -7.04 1.86 -72.06
CA ARG A 182 -7.63 0.53 -72.46
C ARG A 182 -6.90 -0.76 -72.02
N THR A 183 -7.52 -1.94 -71.86
CA THR A 183 -8.90 -2.47 -71.88
C THR A 183 -8.80 -3.94 -71.45
N ALA A 184 -9.76 -4.37 -70.62
CA ALA A 184 -10.41 -5.68 -70.49
C ALA A 184 -9.68 -7.04 -70.70
N SER A 185 -9.97 -7.90 -69.72
CA SER A 185 -10.61 -9.22 -69.85
C SER A 185 -9.79 -10.49 -70.12
N SER A 186 -9.97 -11.41 -69.15
CA SER A 186 -10.27 -12.85 -69.34
C SER A 186 -9.13 -13.72 -69.88
N ALA A 187 -8.98 -15.00 -69.57
CA ALA A 187 -9.45 -15.94 -68.56
C ALA A 187 -8.62 -17.21 -68.84
N ASP A 188 -8.51 -18.07 -67.84
CA ASP A 188 -8.40 -19.53 -67.99
C ASP A 188 -7.08 -20.21 -68.43
N SER A 189 -6.68 -21.11 -67.51
CA SER A 189 -6.23 -22.49 -67.75
C SER A 189 -4.73 -22.79 -67.90
N LEU A 190 -4.22 -23.36 -66.80
CA LEU A 190 -3.28 -24.51 -66.71
C LEU A 190 -3.70 -25.67 -67.66
N PRO A 191 -2.84 -26.67 -68.02
CA PRO A 191 -1.97 -27.39 -67.07
C PRO A 191 -0.68 -28.08 -67.58
N SER A 192 0.02 -28.68 -66.59
CA SER A 192 0.91 -29.87 -66.63
C SER A 192 2.31 -29.72 -67.23
N SER A 193 3.37 -29.80 -66.39
CA SER A 193 4.16 -31.00 -66.00
C SER A 193 5.23 -31.34 -67.06
N SER A 194 6.49 -31.67 -66.79
CA SER A 194 7.15 -32.26 -65.62
C SER A 194 8.69 -32.11 -65.73
N THR A 195 9.38 -32.23 -64.59
CA THR A 195 10.71 -32.84 -64.39
C THR A 195 11.97 -32.16 -64.94
N GLU A 196 12.84 -31.64 -64.05
CA GLU A 196 14.21 -32.14 -63.81
C GLU A 196 14.94 -31.33 -62.72
N THR A 197 15.61 -32.03 -61.80
CA THR A 197 16.44 -31.51 -60.69
C THR A 197 17.91 -31.71 -61.05
N PRO A 198 18.83 -30.73 -60.84
CA PRO A 198 19.74 -30.82 -59.68
C PRO A 198 20.15 -29.46 -59.03
N GLN A 199 20.32 -29.46 -57.71
CA GLN A 199 21.02 -28.45 -56.87
C GLN A 199 22.57 -28.50 -57.05
N PRO A 200 23.40 -27.67 -56.39
CA PRO A 200 23.42 -26.21 -56.14
C PRO A 200 24.79 -25.57 -56.53
N PRO A 201 25.04 -24.26 -56.29
CA PRO A 201 25.89 -23.93 -55.15
C PRO A 201 25.46 -22.68 -54.34
N SER A 202 25.66 -22.79 -53.02
CA SER A 202 25.56 -21.75 -51.98
C SER A 202 26.71 -20.70 -52.08
N PRO A 203 26.82 -19.72 -51.15
CA PRO A 203 25.84 -18.79 -50.59
C PRO A 203 26.29 -17.33 -50.83
N ARG A 204 25.35 -16.38 -50.89
CA ARG A 204 25.68 -14.96 -50.65
C ARG A 204 25.00 -14.50 -49.37
N THR A 205 25.87 -14.29 -48.38
CA THR A 205 25.65 -13.64 -47.09
C THR A 205 25.05 -12.25 -47.32
N ALA A 206 23.83 -12.03 -46.83
CA ALA A 206 23.26 -10.70 -46.65
C ALA A 206 22.65 -10.65 -45.25
N GLY A 207 23.09 -9.66 -44.47
CA GLY A 207 22.75 -9.50 -43.06
C GLY A 207 21.25 -9.44 -42.81
N ARG A 208 20.78 -10.31 -41.92
CA ARG A 208 19.41 -10.32 -41.42
C ARG A 208 19.35 -9.44 -40.18
N SER A 209 19.06 -8.15 -40.37
CA SER A 209 18.46 -7.32 -39.32
C SER A 209 17.01 -7.10 -39.74
N GLY A 210 16.16 -7.95 -39.20
CA GLY A 210 14.71 -7.91 -39.38
C GLY A 210 14.12 -8.63 -38.18
N THR A 211 14.13 -7.94 -37.03
CA THR A 211 13.41 -8.37 -35.84
C THR A 211 11.92 -8.12 -36.12
N THR A 212 11.08 -9.15 -35.99
CA THR A 212 9.64 -9.00 -36.18
C THR A 212 9.02 -8.41 -34.90
N PRO A 213 7.85 -7.75 -34.99
CA PRO A 213 7.14 -7.22 -33.82
C PRO A 213 6.86 -8.27 -32.73
N ASP A 214 6.67 -9.52 -33.13
CA ASP A 214 6.44 -10.66 -32.22
C ASP A 214 7.70 -11.01 -31.40
N ASP A 215 8.89 -10.88 -31.98
CA ASP A 215 10.16 -11.14 -31.29
C ASP A 215 10.44 -10.07 -30.21
N ASP A 216 10.13 -8.81 -30.50
CA ASP A 216 10.30 -7.68 -29.57
C ASP A 216 9.31 -7.76 -28.40
N ALA A 217 8.04 -8.09 -28.65
CA ALA A 217 7.03 -8.25 -27.60
C ALA A 217 7.37 -9.41 -26.64
N SER A 218 7.92 -10.51 -27.17
CA SER A 218 8.39 -11.66 -26.38
C SER A 218 9.56 -11.28 -25.46
N LYS A 219 10.52 -10.51 -25.99
CA LYS A 219 11.69 -10.03 -25.25
C LYS A 219 11.34 -9.01 -24.16
N ASP A 220 10.42 -8.08 -24.44
CA ASP A 220 9.92 -7.13 -23.44
C ASP A 220 9.22 -7.88 -22.29
N ALA A 221 8.43 -8.90 -22.60
CA ALA A 221 7.77 -9.74 -21.59
C ALA A 221 8.77 -10.53 -20.72
N GLU A 222 9.84 -11.06 -21.32
CA GLU A 222 10.92 -11.70 -20.57
C GLU A 222 11.64 -10.70 -19.66
N THR A 223 11.91 -9.49 -20.15
CA THR A 223 12.57 -8.42 -19.38
C THR A 223 11.74 -8.00 -18.16
N VAL A 224 10.44 -7.74 -18.35
CA VAL A 224 9.53 -7.39 -17.25
C VAL A 224 9.49 -8.51 -16.21
N ARG A 225 9.36 -9.77 -16.65
CA ARG A 225 9.34 -10.92 -15.73
C ARG A 225 10.67 -11.08 -14.98
N ALA A 226 11.80 -10.89 -15.66
CA ALA A 226 13.12 -10.94 -15.04
C ALA A 226 13.30 -9.86 -13.96
N GLU A 227 12.79 -8.65 -14.21
CA GLU A 227 12.88 -7.54 -13.24
C GLU A 227 11.93 -7.71 -12.05
N LEU A 228 10.72 -8.22 -12.28
CA LEU A 228 9.85 -8.65 -11.18
C LEU A 228 10.54 -9.78 -10.39
N GLY A 229 11.18 -10.74 -11.06
CA GLY A 229 11.96 -11.79 -10.41
C GLY A 229 13.14 -11.26 -9.58
N PHE A 230 13.86 -10.26 -10.09
CA PHE A 230 15.00 -9.62 -9.42
C PHE A 230 14.62 -9.00 -8.08
N THR A 231 13.43 -8.39 -7.99
CA THR A 231 12.98 -7.74 -6.74
C THR A 231 12.49 -8.73 -5.66
N VAL A 232 12.12 -9.97 -6.02
CA VAL A 232 11.62 -10.96 -5.04
C VAL A 232 12.62 -11.26 -3.91
N PRO A 233 13.89 -11.65 -4.17
CA PRO A 233 14.84 -11.90 -3.09
C PRO A 233 15.10 -10.65 -2.25
N LEU A 234 15.12 -9.46 -2.88
CA LEU A 234 15.28 -8.19 -2.18
C LEU A 234 14.09 -7.90 -1.26
N LEU A 235 12.85 -8.15 -1.69
CA LEU A 235 11.66 -8.01 -0.83
C LEU A 235 11.69 -9.00 0.34
N MET A 236 12.16 -10.23 0.12
CA MET A 236 12.21 -11.23 1.19
C MET A 236 13.19 -10.84 2.29
N GLU A 237 14.29 -10.19 1.93
CA GLU A 237 15.34 -9.75 2.83
C GLU A 237 15.06 -8.36 3.43
N PHE A 238 14.55 -7.43 2.63
CA PHE A 238 14.27 -6.04 3.00
C PHE A 238 12.79 -5.68 2.77
N PRO A 239 11.84 -6.34 3.46
CA PRO A 239 10.40 -6.23 3.18
C PRO A 239 9.79 -4.85 3.46
N LYS A 240 10.54 -3.96 4.11
CA LYS A 240 10.14 -2.60 4.47
C LYS A 240 10.92 -1.52 3.69
N CYS A 241 11.75 -1.91 2.73
CA CYS A 241 12.42 -0.94 1.86
C CYS A 241 11.43 -0.37 0.85
N TYR A 242 11.16 0.94 0.96
CA TYR A 242 10.22 1.65 0.10
C TYR A 242 10.57 1.52 -1.39
N TRP A 243 11.85 1.62 -1.72
CA TRP A 243 12.31 1.69 -3.11
C TRP A 243 12.11 0.40 -3.89
N ILE A 244 12.12 -0.76 -3.22
CA ILE A 244 11.83 -2.04 -3.90
C ILE A 244 10.35 -2.06 -4.32
N TRP A 245 9.44 -1.72 -3.42
CA TRP A 245 8.01 -1.66 -3.72
C TRP A 245 7.70 -0.62 -4.80
N ASN A 246 8.32 0.56 -4.72
CA ASN A 246 8.17 1.62 -5.72
C ASN A 246 8.73 1.23 -7.10
N TYR A 247 9.89 0.56 -7.15
CA TYR A 247 10.44 0.05 -8.41
C TYR A 247 9.55 -1.04 -9.01
N ARG A 248 9.02 -1.93 -8.18
CA ARG A 248 8.14 -3.00 -8.63
C ARG A 248 6.85 -2.47 -9.26
N LEU A 249 6.21 -1.46 -8.65
CA LEU A 249 5.07 -0.76 -9.25
C LEU A 249 5.41 -0.16 -10.61
N TRP A 250 6.57 0.51 -10.72
CA TRP A 250 7.01 1.07 -12.00
C TRP A 250 7.19 0.00 -13.09
N ILE A 251 7.71 -1.19 -12.76
CA ILE A 251 7.80 -2.31 -13.72
C ILE A 251 6.41 -2.78 -14.17
N LEU A 252 5.43 -2.80 -13.26
CA LEU A 252 4.06 -3.18 -13.59
C LEU A 252 3.38 -2.12 -14.47
N ASP A 253 3.68 -0.84 -14.28
CA ASP A 253 3.23 0.23 -15.19
C ASP A 253 3.80 0.01 -16.60
N GLN A 254 5.07 -0.42 -16.72
CA GLN A 254 5.63 -0.80 -18.02
C GLN A 254 4.88 -1.98 -18.65
N ALA A 255 4.42 -2.95 -17.85
CA ALA A 255 3.62 -4.06 -18.35
C ALA A 255 2.27 -3.58 -18.92
N THR A 256 1.61 -2.63 -18.24
CA THR A 256 0.35 -2.02 -18.69
C THR A 256 0.53 -1.21 -19.98
N GLU A 257 1.63 -0.46 -20.11
CA GLU A 257 1.89 0.36 -21.29
C GLU A 257 2.24 -0.45 -22.56
N ARG A 258 2.83 -1.64 -22.38
CA ARG A 258 3.49 -2.36 -23.48
C ARG A 258 2.76 -3.59 -23.96
N PHE A 259 2.02 -4.26 -23.06
CA PHE A 259 1.39 -5.52 -23.40
C PHE A 259 -0.11 -5.34 -23.63
N GLU A 260 -0.67 -6.27 -24.41
CA GLU A 260 -2.12 -6.37 -24.53
C GLU A 260 -2.74 -6.59 -23.13
N LYS A 261 -3.93 -6.03 -22.94
CA LYS A 261 -4.63 -6.03 -21.64
C LYS A 261 -4.67 -7.40 -20.95
N PRO A 262 -4.95 -8.54 -21.64
CA PRO A 262 -4.97 -9.85 -20.99
C PRO A 262 -3.62 -10.26 -20.41
N VAL A 263 -2.52 -9.94 -21.12
CA VAL A 263 -1.16 -10.27 -20.70
C VAL A 263 -0.74 -9.38 -19.53
N ALA A 264 -0.95 -8.06 -19.65
CA ALA A 264 -0.67 -7.11 -18.57
C ALA A 264 -1.46 -7.48 -17.31
N ARG A 265 -2.76 -7.77 -17.43
CA ARG A 265 -3.62 -8.16 -16.33
C ARG A 265 -3.09 -9.39 -15.60
N ARG A 266 -2.67 -10.43 -16.32
CA ARG A 266 -2.12 -11.65 -15.71
C ARG A 266 -0.89 -11.35 -14.85
N ILE A 267 -0.01 -10.46 -15.31
CA ILE A 267 1.19 -10.04 -14.55
C ILE A 267 0.76 -9.35 -13.25
N TRP A 268 -0.23 -8.45 -13.30
CA TRP A 268 -0.77 -7.81 -12.09
C TRP A 268 -1.49 -8.80 -11.15
N GLU A 269 -2.17 -9.83 -11.68
CA GLU A 269 -2.84 -10.86 -10.85
C GLU A 269 -1.83 -11.72 -10.06
N GLU A 270 -0.66 -12.02 -10.63
CA GLU A 270 0.43 -12.73 -9.94
C GLU A 270 0.92 -11.97 -8.68
N GLU A 271 0.79 -10.64 -8.68
CA GLU A 271 1.18 -9.79 -7.55
C GLU A 271 0.31 -9.99 -6.31
N LEU A 272 -0.96 -10.37 -6.48
CA LEU A 272 -1.83 -10.76 -5.35
C LEU A 272 -1.28 -11.99 -4.62
N GLY A 273 -0.64 -12.90 -5.36
CA GLY A 273 0.05 -14.07 -4.80
C GLY A 273 1.31 -13.69 -4.03
N LEU A 274 2.15 -12.81 -4.59
CA LEU A 274 3.34 -12.30 -3.90
C LEU A 274 2.97 -11.58 -2.61
N VAL A 275 2.07 -10.59 -2.69
CA VAL A 275 1.72 -9.78 -1.52
C VAL A 275 1.07 -10.62 -0.43
N SER A 276 0.33 -11.66 -0.80
CA SER A 276 -0.20 -12.63 0.17
C SER A 276 0.89 -13.38 0.92
N LYS A 277 1.97 -13.81 0.24
CA LYS A 277 3.14 -14.41 0.89
C LYS A 277 3.84 -13.42 1.82
N MET A 278 3.99 -12.18 1.39
CA MET A 278 4.60 -11.12 2.21
C MET A 278 3.79 -10.84 3.49
N LEU A 279 2.46 -10.82 3.39
CA LEU A 279 1.56 -10.64 4.53
C LEU A 279 1.44 -11.89 5.41
N THR A 280 1.71 -13.08 4.90
CA THR A 280 1.86 -14.27 5.76
C THR A 280 3.16 -14.20 6.58
N LYS A 281 4.24 -13.64 6.02
CA LYS A 281 5.52 -13.46 6.74
C LYS A 281 5.47 -12.33 7.77
N ASP A 282 4.88 -11.18 7.42
CA ASP A 282 4.65 -10.05 8.32
C ASP A 282 3.25 -9.47 8.04
N ARG A 283 2.28 -9.94 8.83
CA ARG A 283 0.87 -9.55 8.72
C ARG A 283 0.61 -8.07 8.95
N ARG A 284 1.54 -7.36 9.61
CA ARG A 284 1.44 -5.91 9.88
C ARG A 284 2.33 -5.09 8.94
N ASN A 285 2.86 -5.70 7.87
CA ASN A 285 3.65 -4.97 6.89
C ASN A 285 2.77 -3.96 6.13
N PHE A 286 2.85 -2.70 6.54
CA PHE A 286 2.11 -1.60 5.93
C PHE A 286 2.43 -1.40 4.44
N HIS A 287 3.68 -1.63 4.02
CA HIS A 287 4.05 -1.54 2.61
C HIS A 287 3.35 -2.62 1.78
N ALA A 288 3.28 -3.85 2.29
CA ALA A 288 2.59 -4.93 1.61
C ALA A 288 1.08 -4.67 1.53
N TRP A 289 0.44 -4.21 2.62
CA TRP A 289 -0.98 -3.83 2.58
C TRP A 289 -1.25 -2.65 1.61
N GLY A 290 -0.37 -1.64 1.60
CA GLY A 290 -0.45 -0.53 0.63
C GLY A 290 -0.29 -0.99 -0.80
N TYR A 291 0.70 -1.85 -1.06
CA TYR A 291 0.94 -2.45 -2.36
C TYR A 291 -0.25 -3.28 -2.84
N ARG A 292 -0.85 -4.10 -1.96
CA ARG A 292 -2.06 -4.87 -2.30
C ARG A 292 -3.20 -3.96 -2.75
N ARG A 293 -3.49 -2.88 -2.01
CA ARG A 293 -4.53 -1.90 -2.39
C ARG A 293 -4.24 -1.24 -3.74
N HIS A 294 -2.97 -0.97 -4.04
CA HIS A 294 -2.57 -0.47 -5.37
C HIS A 294 -2.88 -1.48 -6.47
N VAL A 295 -2.41 -2.72 -6.31
CA VAL A 295 -2.61 -3.81 -7.27
C VAL A 295 -4.09 -4.02 -7.54
N VAL A 296 -4.91 -4.06 -6.49
CA VAL A 296 -6.37 -4.15 -6.61
C VAL A 296 -6.94 -2.99 -7.42
N THR A 297 -6.55 -1.74 -7.10
CA THR A 297 -7.02 -0.55 -7.83
C THR A 297 -6.69 -0.63 -9.32
N GLN A 298 -5.49 -1.10 -9.67
CA GLN A 298 -5.08 -1.25 -11.07
C GLN A 298 -5.83 -2.40 -11.75
N LEU A 299 -6.02 -3.53 -11.09
CA LEU A 299 -6.77 -4.68 -11.60
C LEU A 299 -8.26 -4.40 -11.82
N GLU A 300 -8.83 -3.44 -11.09
CA GLU A 300 -10.19 -2.93 -11.26
C GLU A 300 -10.31 -1.89 -12.38
N SER A 301 -9.19 -1.29 -12.81
CA SER A 301 -9.18 -0.24 -13.81
C SER A 301 -9.56 -0.72 -15.22
N SER A 302 -10.07 0.19 -16.04
CA SER A 302 -10.37 -0.07 -17.46
C SER A 302 -9.13 -0.35 -18.31
N LEU A 303 -7.94 0.04 -17.82
CA LEU A 303 -6.65 -0.26 -18.46
C LEU A 303 -6.39 -1.77 -18.48
N LEU A 304 -6.86 -2.50 -17.47
CA LEU A 304 -6.71 -3.96 -17.34
C LEU A 304 -8.03 -4.72 -17.52
N SER A 305 -9.01 -4.10 -18.19
CA SER A 305 -10.36 -4.65 -18.38
C SER A 305 -10.96 -5.16 -17.05
N GLY A 306 -10.76 -4.35 -16.01
CA GLY A 306 -11.06 -4.70 -14.63
C GLY A 306 -12.54 -4.80 -14.30
N LYS A 307 -12.79 -5.57 -13.24
CA LYS A 307 -14.06 -5.66 -12.53
C LYS A 307 -13.76 -5.47 -11.05
N SER A 308 -14.77 -5.10 -10.28
CA SER A 308 -14.61 -4.95 -8.83
C SER A 308 -14.04 -6.23 -8.20
N LEU A 309 -13.12 -6.00 -7.26
CA LEU A 309 -12.54 -6.99 -6.37
C LEU A 309 -13.00 -6.76 -4.92
N ALA A 310 -14.06 -5.98 -4.68
CA ALA A 310 -14.57 -5.73 -3.33
C ALA A 310 -14.89 -7.03 -2.57
N GLU A 311 -15.58 -7.98 -3.21
CA GLU A 311 -15.91 -9.29 -2.64
C GLU A 311 -14.66 -10.11 -2.25
N PRO A 312 -13.73 -10.43 -3.18
CA PRO A 312 -12.55 -11.22 -2.83
C PRO A 312 -11.61 -10.50 -1.85
N GLU A 313 -11.54 -9.17 -1.87
CA GLU A 313 -10.76 -8.42 -0.87
C GLU A 313 -11.43 -8.44 0.51
N PHE A 314 -12.75 -8.38 0.57
CA PHE A 314 -13.46 -8.56 1.83
C PHE A 314 -13.25 -9.97 2.40
N GLU A 315 -13.39 -11.01 1.59
CA GLU A 315 -13.08 -12.40 1.96
C GLU A 315 -11.61 -12.55 2.42
N TYR A 316 -10.68 -11.88 1.72
CA TYR A 316 -9.28 -11.85 2.13
C TYR A 316 -9.08 -11.26 3.53
N THR A 317 -9.81 -10.19 3.89
CA THR A 317 -9.77 -9.64 5.25
C THR A 317 -10.33 -10.62 6.27
N THR A 318 -11.45 -11.30 5.96
CA THR A 318 -12.03 -12.33 6.83
C THR A 318 -11.00 -13.42 7.14
N LYS A 319 -10.34 -13.95 6.10
CA LYS A 319 -9.27 -14.94 6.26
C LYS A 319 -8.15 -14.41 7.15
N LYS A 320 -7.68 -13.18 6.91
CA LYS A 320 -6.57 -12.59 7.67
C LYS A 320 -6.90 -12.25 9.12
N ILE A 321 -8.17 -12.06 9.44
CA ILE A 321 -8.69 -11.91 10.80
C ILE A 321 -8.75 -13.27 11.50
N HIS A 322 -9.26 -14.31 10.83
CA HIS A 322 -9.28 -15.66 11.40
C HIS A 322 -7.87 -16.23 11.63
N ASP A 323 -6.91 -15.91 10.76
CA ASP A 323 -5.50 -16.29 10.95
C ASP A 323 -4.89 -15.64 12.21
N ASP A 324 -5.36 -14.44 12.60
CA ASP A 324 -4.85 -13.66 13.72
C ASP A 324 -5.79 -12.50 14.09
N LEU A 325 -6.49 -12.61 15.23
CA LEU A 325 -7.40 -11.57 15.72
C LEU A 325 -6.69 -10.24 16.04
N SER A 326 -5.39 -10.30 16.35
CA SER A 326 -4.54 -9.11 16.59
C SER A 326 -4.14 -8.34 15.32
N ASN A 327 -4.65 -8.75 14.14
CA ASN A 327 -4.25 -8.17 12.87
C ASN A 327 -4.98 -6.85 12.59
N PHE A 328 -4.56 -5.77 13.24
CA PHE A 328 -5.11 -4.43 13.03
C PHE A 328 -5.20 -4.04 11.55
N SER A 329 -4.21 -4.41 10.74
CA SER A 329 -4.22 -4.06 9.31
C SER A 329 -5.34 -4.75 8.54
N ALA A 330 -5.73 -5.97 8.92
CA ALA A 330 -6.87 -6.67 8.31
C ALA A 330 -8.20 -6.03 8.74
N TRP A 331 -8.39 -5.74 10.02
CA TRP A 331 -9.56 -5.00 10.54
C TRP A 331 -9.72 -3.63 9.89
N HIS A 332 -8.62 -2.88 9.80
CA HIS A 332 -8.62 -1.58 9.14
C HIS A 332 -9.00 -1.73 7.66
N ASN A 333 -8.38 -2.64 6.91
CA ASN A 333 -8.74 -2.85 5.52
C ASN A 333 -10.21 -3.26 5.36
N ARG A 334 -10.73 -4.11 6.24
CA ARG A 334 -12.14 -4.51 6.27
C ARG A 334 -13.06 -3.29 6.38
N SER A 335 -12.80 -2.41 7.36
CA SER A 335 -13.58 -1.18 7.59
C SER A 335 -13.67 -0.27 6.34
N GLN A 336 -12.62 -0.26 5.50
CA GLN A 336 -12.58 0.57 4.30
C GLN A 336 -13.38 -0.01 3.12
N ILE A 337 -13.64 -1.32 3.13
CA ILE A 337 -14.29 -2.04 2.01
C ILE A 337 -15.81 -2.11 2.20
N ILE A 338 -16.30 -2.22 3.45
CA ILE A 338 -17.70 -2.53 3.77
C ILE A 338 -18.71 -1.65 3.04
N ALA A 339 -18.55 -0.32 3.08
CA ALA A 339 -19.52 0.59 2.46
C ALA A 339 -19.64 0.33 0.95
N ARG A 340 -18.50 0.28 0.26
CA ARG A 340 -18.43 -0.01 -1.18
C ARG A 340 -19.00 -1.40 -1.50
N LEU A 341 -18.70 -2.40 -0.68
CA LEU A 341 -19.22 -3.77 -0.85
C LEU A 341 -20.74 -3.81 -0.81
N LEU A 342 -21.36 -3.16 0.18
CA LEU A 342 -22.82 -3.11 0.33
C LEU A 342 -23.48 -2.31 -0.81
N ASP A 343 -22.86 -1.23 -1.26
CA ASP A 343 -23.33 -0.44 -2.41
C ASP A 343 -23.30 -1.27 -3.70
N GLU A 344 -22.20 -1.98 -3.97
CA GLU A 344 -22.06 -2.81 -5.17
C GLU A 344 -23.00 -4.02 -5.16
N ARG A 345 -23.27 -4.59 -3.99
CA ARG A 345 -24.31 -5.62 -3.81
C ARG A 345 -25.72 -5.11 -4.03
N LYS A 346 -25.92 -3.78 -4.05
CA LYS A 346 -27.23 -3.14 -3.98
C LYS A 346 -28.04 -3.66 -2.79
N ALA A 347 -27.36 -3.83 -1.66
CA ALA A 347 -27.96 -4.37 -0.45
C ALA A 347 -29.10 -3.45 0.03
N ASP A 348 -30.27 -4.05 0.25
CA ASP A 348 -31.41 -3.37 0.86
C ASP A 348 -31.19 -3.14 2.36
N ASP A 349 -32.13 -2.43 2.98
CA ASP A 349 -32.05 -2.03 4.38
C ASP A 349 -31.95 -3.22 5.34
N GLU A 350 -32.71 -4.30 5.09
CA GLU A 350 -32.68 -5.49 5.93
C GLU A 350 -31.34 -6.23 5.79
N THR A 351 -30.85 -6.40 4.56
CA THR A 351 -29.54 -7.02 4.30
C THR A 351 -28.40 -6.24 4.97
N ARG A 352 -28.47 -4.90 4.94
CA ARG A 352 -27.48 -4.04 5.59
C ARG A 352 -27.50 -4.14 7.11
N LYS A 353 -28.70 -4.24 7.69
CA LYS A 353 -28.88 -4.46 9.11
C LYS A 353 -28.34 -5.83 9.54
N GLU A 354 -28.71 -6.90 8.83
CA GLU A 354 -28.16 -8.25 9.08
C GLU A 354 -26.64 -8.31 8.94
N PHE A 355 -26.07 -7.54 8.01
CA PHE A 355 -24.63 -7.43 7.85
C PHE A 355 -23.99 -6.75 9.06
N LEU A 356 -24.57 -5.66 9.55
CA LEU A 356 -24.09 -4.98 10.75
C LEU A 356 -24.16 -5.88 11.98
N ASP A 357 -25.26 -6.63 12.15
CA ASP A 357 -25.42 -7.60 13.24
C ASP A 357 -24.25 -8.60 13.23
N LYS A 358 -23.94 -9.18 12.07
CA LYS A 358 -22.83 -10.14 11.91
C LYS A 358 -21.46 -9.55 12.20
N GLU A 359 -21.21 -8.28 11.84
CA GLU A 359 -19.95 -7.61 12.15
C GLU A 359 -19.79 -7.30 13.64
N LEU A 360 -20.89 -6.92 14.32
CA LEU A 360 -20.91 -6.75 15.77
C LEU A 360 -20.75 -8.09 16.50
N ASP A 361 -21.42 -9.15 16.07
CA ASP A 361 -21.23 -10.51 16.59
C ASP A 361 -19.76 -10.94 16.48
N LEU A 362 -19.17 -10.78 15.28
CA LEU A 362 -17.79 -11.19 15.00
C LEU A 362 -16.79 -10.52 15.96
N VAL A 363 -16.90 -9.21 16.19
CA VAL A 363 -15.96 -8.50 17.06
C VAL A 363 -16.23 -8.78 18.54
N ARG A 364 -17.49 -8.99 18.95
CA ARG A 364 -17.83 -9.40 20.33
C ARG A 364 -17.27 -10.78 20.67
N GLU A 365 -17.42 -11.76 19.78
CA GLU A 365 -16.80 -13.07 19.93
C GLU A 365 -15.27 -12.97 20.08
N ALA A 366 -14.63 -12.08 19.30
CA ALA A 366 -13.20 -11.83 19.42
C ALA A 366 -12.84 -11.15 20.76
N LEU A 367 -13.64 -10.18 21.22
CA LEU A 367 -13.43 -9.49 22.50
C LEU A 367 -13.60 -10.42 23.70
N ASN A 368 -14.46 -11.43 23.62
CA ASN A 368 -14.62 -12.45 24.67
C ASN A 368 -13.37 -13.29 24.90
N VAL A 369 -12.48 -13.39 23.90
CA VAL A 369 -11.25 -14.19 23.98
C VAL A 369 -9.97 -13.35 24.04
N GLY A 370 -10.01 -12.09 23.63
CA GLY A 370 -8.84 -11.20 23.61
C GLY A 370 -9.16 -9.74 23.97
N PRO A 371 -9.81 -9.48 25.11
CA PRO A 371 -10.21 -8.12 25.50
C PRO A 371 -9.02 -7.18 25.74
N GLU A 372 -7.79 -7.68 25.87
CA GLU A 372 -6.58 -6.87 25.93
C GLU A 372 -6.13 -6.31 24.58
N ASP A 373 -6.62 -6.87 23.46
CA ASP A 373 -6.19 -6.49 22.12
C ASP A 373 -6.86 -5.21 21.62
N GLN A 374 -6.06 -4.14 21.57
CA GLN A 374 -6.50 -2.83 21.09
C GLN A 374 -7.12 -2.86 19.67
N SER A 375 -6.73 -3.81 18.82
CA SER A 375 -7.19 -3.88 17.44
C SER A 375 -8.68 -4.18 17.36
N LEU A 376 -9.16 -5.03 18.28
CA LEU A 376 -10.56 -5.40 18.39
C LEU A 376 -11.39 -4.21 18.84
N TRP A 377 -10.92 -3.49 19.86
CA TRP A 377 -11.57 -2.27 20.34
C TRP A 377 -11.64 -1.18 19.28
N TYR A 378 -10.60 -0.97 18.48
CA TYR A 378 -10.67 0.00 17.39
C TYR A 378 -11.67 -0.41 16.30
N TYR A 379 -11.82 -1.70 16.02
CA TYR A 379 -12.82 -2.17 15.07
C TYR A 379 -14.24 -2.04 15.63
N HIS A 380 -14.44 -2.41 16.90
CA HIS A 380 -15.70 -2.22 17.60
C HIS A 380 -16.09 -0.73 17.67
N GLN A 381 -15.15 0.14 18.01
CA GLN A 381 -15.32 1.60 17.98
C GLN A 381 -15.73 2.10 16.60
N PHE A 382 -15.13 1.59 15.51
CA PHE A 382 -15.55 1.93 14.15
C PHE A 382 -17.03 1.59 13.90
N LEU A 383 -17.51 0.42 14.34
CA LEU A 383 -18.90 0.01 14.17
C LEU A 383 -19.85 0.88 15.01
N VAL A 384 -19.51 1.14 16.27
CA VAL A 384 -20.33 1.99 17.16
C VAL A 384 -20.37 3.43 16.68
N LEU A 385 -19.26 3.99 16.18
CA LEU A 385 -19.27 5.33 15.60
C LEU A 385 -20.08 5.40 14.29
N ASN A 386 -20.14 4.31 13.51
CA ASN A 386 -21.03 4.23 12.35
C ASN A 386 -22.53 4.31 12.74
N LEU A 387 -22.87 3.76 13.91
CA LEU A 387 -24.20 3.86 14.50
C LEU A 387 -24.46 5.27 15.07
N ALA A 388 -23.49 5.86 15.75
CA ALA A 388 -23.61 7.13 16.45
C ALA A 388 -23.59 8.38 15.55
N ASP A 389 -23.13 8.28 14.29
CA ASP A 389 -23.17 9.37 13.31
C ASP A 389 -24.13 9.08 12.14
N PRO A 390 -25.43 9.41 12.28
CA PRO A 390 -26.43 9.29 11.21
C PRO A 390 -26.17 10.18 9.98
N ALA A 391 -25.20 11.10 10.00
CA ALA A 391 -24.85 11.94 8.85
C ALA A 391 -23.56 11.47 8.12
N GLY A 392 -22.92 10.40 8.59
CA GLY A 392 -21.67 9.89 8.05
C GLY A 392 -21.75 9.44 6.58
N SER A 393 -20.69 9.73 5.80
CA SER A 393 -20.63 9.43 4.36
C SER A 393 -20.41 7.94 4.00
N ARG A 394 -20.18 7.06 4.98
CA ARG A 394 -19.85 5.64 4.77
C ARG A 394 -20.64 4.74 5.71
N GLN A 395 -21.96 4.84 5.68
CA GLN A 395 -22.84 4.10 6.58
C GLN A 395 -23.04 2.65 6.15
N ILE A 396 -23.05 1.77 7.14
CA ILE A 396 -23.35 0.35 6.98
C ILE A 396 -24.87 0.18 6.87
N ALA A 397 -25.64 0.76 7.79
CA ALA A 397 -27.09 0.68 7.82
C ALA A 397 -27.72 2.09 7.93
N PRO A 398 -27.84 2.84 6.82
CA PRO A 398 -28.26 4.25 6.84
C PRO A 398 -29.72 4.46 7.28
N SER A 399 -30.60 3.50 6.99
CA SER A 399 -32.05 3.56 7.25
C SER A 399 -32.46 3.35 8.71
N LEU A 400 -31.52 2.97 9.58
CA LEU A 400 -31.82 2.79 11.01
C LEU A 400 -32.29 4.11 11.64
N THR A 401 -33.40 4.04 12.37
CA THR A 401 -33.90 5.16 13.16
C THR A 401 -32.97 5.47 14.35
N VAL A 402 -33.10 6.65 14.94
CA VAL A 402 -32.35 7.03 16.14
C VAL A 402 -32.60 6.02 17.28
N ASP A 403 -33.85 5.58 17.47
CA ASP A 403 -34.19 4.60 18.51
C ASP A 403 -33.57 3.22 18.25
N GLN A 404 -33.53 2.78 17.00
CA GLN A 404 -32.86 1.53 16.63
C GLN A 404 -31.35 1.63 16.88
N ARG A 405 -30.72 2.73 16.43
CA ARG A 405 -29.29 2.99 16.68
C ARG A 405 -28.97 3.03 18.18
N LYS A 406 -29.81 3.70 18.97
CA LYS A 406 -29.71 3.72 20.43
C LYS A 406 -29.76 2.31 21.00
N SER A 407 -30.74 1.50 20.58
CA SER A 407 -30.87 0.11 21.04
C SER A 407 -29.65 -0.75 20.71
N TYR A 408 -28.99 -0.53 19.57
CA TYR A 408 -27.73 -1.18 19.25
C TYR A 408 -26.64 -0.79 20.24
N ILE A 409 -26.39 0.50 20.43
CA ILE A 409 -25.30 0.97 21.29
C ILE A 409 -25.57 0.60 22.76
N ASP A 410 -26.82 0.64 23.23
CA ASP A 410 -27.20 0.17 24.58
C ASP A 410 -26.87 -1.31 24.78
N ARG A 411 -27.10 -2.15 23.77
CA ARG A 411 -26.74 -3.57 23.81
C ARG A 411 -25.23 -3.74 23.90
N GLU A 412 -24.45 -3.04 23.07
CA GLU A 412 -22.99 -3.12 23.14
C GLU A 412 -22.45 -2.62 24.50
N VAL A 413 -23.04 -1.57 25.08
CA VAL A 413 -22.70 -1.13 26.45
C VAL A 413 -23.02 -2.19 27.50
N THR A 414 -24.14 -2.92 27.34
CA THR A 414 -24.51 -4.02 28.23
C THR A 414 -23.51 -5.17 28.12
N ASP A 415 -23.20 -5.62 26.90
CA ASP A 415 -22.23 -6.69 26.65
C ASP A 415 -20.83 -6.34 27.20
N ILE A 416 -20.42 -5.06 27.12
CA ILE A 416 -19.14 -4.58 27.69
C ILE A 416 -19.19 -4.51 29.22
N LYS A 417 -20.35 -4.19 29.83
CA LYS A 417 -20.54 -4.27 31.29
C LYS A 417 -20.44 -5.72 31.78
N ASP A 418 -20.97 -6.68 31.03
CA ASP A 418 -20.81 -8.10 31.35
C ASP A 418 -19.34 -8.52 31.25
N LEU A 419 -18.64 -8.10 30.20
CA LEU A 419 -17.19 -8.32 30.05
C LEU A 419 -16.39 -7.70 31.20
N LEU A 420 -16.83 -6.55 31.73
CA LEU A 420 -16.18 -5.87 32.85
C LEU A 420 -16.21 -6.69 34.15
N GLU A 421 -17.20 -7.56 34.34
CA GLU A 421 -17.29 -8.43 35.53
C GLU A 421 -16.08 -9.34 35.65
N ASP A 422 -15.61 -9.88 34.52
CA ASP A 422 -14.46 -10.79 34.47
C ASP A 422 -13.12 -10.06 34.27
N TYR A 423 -13.12 -8.88 33.65
CA TYR A 423 -11.90 -8.20 33.18
C TYR A 423 -11.74 -6.75 33.70
N ASN A 424 -11.83 -6.56 35.01
CA ASN A 424 -11.76 -5.24 35.66
C ASN A 424 -10.39 -4.52 35.63
N ASP A 425 -9.34 -5.17 35.12
CA ASP A 425 -8.00 -4.59 34.96
C ASP A 425 -7.67 -4.18 33.52
N ILE A 426 -8.62 -4.33 32.60
CA ILE A 426 -8.46 -3.98 31.19
C ILE A 426 -8.97 -2.57 30.92
N LYS A 427 -8.03 -1.65 30.67
CA LYS A 427 -8.34 -0.22 30.44
C LYS A 427 -9.32 0.03 29.28
N TRP A 428 -9.27 -0.81 28.23
CA TRP A 428 -10.05 -0.61 27.01
C TRP A 428 -11.55 -0.74 27.23
N ILE A 429 -11.97 -1.57 28.18
CA ILE A 429 -13.37 -1.73 28.58
C ILE A 429 -13.91 -0.41 29.11
N TYR A 430 -13.18 0.23 30.04
CA TYR A 430 -13.56 1.53 30.59
C TYR A 430 -13.53 2.64 29.54
N GLU A 431 -12.51 2.67 28.68
CA GLU A 431 -12.43 3.65 27.57
C GLU A 431 -13.64 3.51 26.64
N ALA A 432 -14.01 2.29 26.25
CA ALA A 432 -15.18 2.01 25.41
C ALA A 432 -16.51 2.40 26.08
N LEU A 433 -16.71 2.05 27.36
CA LEU A 433 -17.92 2.43 28.11
C LEU A 433 -18.11 3.94 28.15
N ILE A 434 -17.05 4.70 28.43
CA ILE A 434 -17.10 6.17 28.45
C ILE A 434 -17.41 6.72 27.06
N GLU A 435 -16.72 6.25 26.02
CA GLU A 435 -16.92 6.73 24.65
C GLU A 435 -18.33 6.45 24.14
N TYR A 436 -18.89 5.26 24.40
CA TYR A 436 -20.22 4.89 23.92
C TYR A 436 -21.33 5.55 24.71
N ALA A 437 -21.10 5.76 26.00
CA ALA A 437 -21.94 6.61 26.82
C ALA A 437 -22.01 8.04 26.24
N VAL A 438 -20.88 8.62 25.82
CA VAL A 438 -20.86 9.96 25.19
C VAL A 438 -21.57 9.94 23.83
N ALA A 439 -21.30 8.92 23.02
CA ALA A 439 -21.93 8.74 21.70
C ALA A 439 -23.47 8.62 21.79
N LEU A 440 -23.98 7.89 22.78
CA LEU A 440 -25.42 7.78 23.06
C LEU A 440 -26.08 9.12 23.37
N ASN A 441 -25.44 9.94 24.22
CA ASN A 441 -25.96 11.27 24.55
C ASN A 441 -25.98 12.19 23.32
N GLN A 442 -24.93 12.14 22.49
CA GLN A 442 -24.88 12.91 21.26
C GLN A 442 -25.96 12.48 20.26
N LEU A 443 -26.15 11.17 20.10
CA LEU A 443 -27.14 10.59 19.19
C LEU A 443 -28.58 10.95 19.60
N THR A 444 -28.88 10.92 20.90
CA THR A 444 -30.24 11.18 21.43
C THR A 444 -30.53 12.66 21.66
N GLY A 445 -29.49 13.50 21.80
CA GLY A 445 -29.62 14.91 22.17
C GLY A 445 -30.19 15.13 23.57
N GLN A 446 -30.31 14.08 24.38
CA GLN A 446 -30.86 14.14 25.73
C GLN A 446 -29.77 14.53 26.73
N ALA A 447 -30.16 15.29 27.76
CA ALA A 447 -29.24 15.60 28.85
C ALA A 447 -28.93 14.32 29.62
N PRO A 448 -27.65 14.05 29.93
CA PRO A 448 -27.26 12.86 30.68
C PRO A 448 -27.96 12.81 32.04
N GLU A 449 -28.53 11.65 32.35
CA GLU A 449 -29.13 11.38 33.65
C GLU A 449 -28.10 11.42 34.79
N SER A 450 -28.56 11.56 36.03
CA SER A 450 -27.66 11.61 37.19
C SER A 450 -26.88 10.31 37.40
N GLU A 451 -27.48 9.16 37.07
CA GLU A 451 -26.85 7.84 37.16
C GLU A 451 -25.77 7.68 36.10
N TYR A 452 -26.04 8.13 34.87
CA TYR A 452 -25.05 8.21 33.79
C TYR A 452 -23.77 8.94 34.22
N LYS A 453 -23.90 10.12 34.84
CA LYS A 453 -22.74 10.91 35.25
C LYS A 453 -21.90 10.21 36.30
N LYS A 454 -22.55 9.47 37.22
CA LYS A 454 -21.88 8.68 38.26
C LYS A 454 -21.12 7.51 37.65
N ASP A 455 -21.74 6.77 36.73
CA ASP A 455 -21.12 5.66 36.01
C ASP A 455 -19.86 6.14 35.25
N VAL A 456 -20.00 7.18 34.44
CA VAL A 456 -18.88 7.73 33.65
C VAL A 456 -17.76 8.27 34.55
N ALA A 457 -18.08 8.96 35.65
CA ALA A 457 -17.08 9.42 36.60
C ALA A 457 -16.33 8.25 37.27
N SER A 458 -17.05 7.19 37.64
CA SER A 458 -16.47 5.96 38.21
C SER A 458 -15.53 5.27 37.22
N TRP A 459 -15.97 5.07 35.98
CA TRP A 459 -15.13 4.47 34.93
C TRP A 459 -13.91 5.31 34.61
N LEU A 460 -14.05 6.64 34.57
CA LEU A 460 -12.93 7.54 34.28
C LEU A 460 -11.88 7.53 35.40
N ALA A 461 -12.32 7.45 36.67
CA ALA A 461 -11.41 7.28 37.79
C ALA A 461 -10.61 5.97 37.67
N LYS A 462 -11.28 4.87 37.32
CA LYS A 462 -10.61 3.58 37.11
C LYS A 462 -9.69 3.58 35.88
N LEU A 463 -10.08 4.24 34.80
CA LEU A 463 -9.25 4.41 33.60
C LEU A 463 -7.95 5.19 33.90
N LYS A 464 -8.02 6.22 34.77
CA LYS A 464 -6.83 6.97 35.24
C LYS A 464 -5.89 6.12 36.10
N GLU A 465 -6.44 5.15 36.84
CA GLU A 465 -5.64 4.17 37.58
C GLU A 465 -4.91 3.21 36.62
N LEU A 466 -5.61 2.72 35.60
CA LEU A 466 -5.08 1.72 34.65
C LEU A 466 -4.18 2.31 33.55
N ASP A 467 -4.32 3.59 33.20
CA ASP A 467 -3.54 4.25 32.14
C ASP A 467 -2.86 5.56 32.61
N PRO A 468 -1.96 5.49 33.61
CA PRO A 468 -1.37 6.68 34.24
C PRO A 468 -0.53 7.53 33.27
N MET A 469 0.02 6.91 32.22
CA MET A 469 0.78 7.61 31.18
C MET A 469 -0.07 8.60 30.38
N ARG A 470 -1.41 8.43 30.38
CA ARG A 470 -2.35 9.28 29.65
C ARG A 470 -3.26 10.11 30.57
N ASN A 471 -2.94 10.25 31.85
CA ASN A 471 -3.76 11.02 32.81
C ASN A 471 -4.04 12.47 32.39
N GLY A 472 -3.14 13.11 31.63
CA GLY A 472 -3.42 14.41 31.03
C GLY A 472 -4.64 14.38 30.09
N ARG A 473 -4.69 13.39 29.17
CA ARG A 473 -5.85 13.16 28.27
C ARG A 473 -7.13 12.92 29.07
N TRP A 474 -7.07 12.13 30.13
CA TRP A 474 -8.25 11.79 30.93
C TRP A 474 -8.76 12.96 31.78
N ALA A 475 -7.87 13.81 32.27
CA ALA A 475 -8.25 15.04 32.95
C ALA A 475 -8.92 16.04 31.99
N ASP A 476 -8.42 16.15 30.76
CA ASP A 476 -9.06 16.98 29.73
C ASP A 476 -10.47 16.44 29.39
N LEU A 477 -10.62 15.13 29.27
CA LEU A 477 -11.92 14.49 29.03
C LEU A 477 -12.91 14.74 30.19
N GLU A 478 -12.46 14.57 31.45
CA GLU A 478 -13.27 14.85 32.64
C GLU A 478 -13.84 16.28 32.64
N LYS A 479 -12.99 17.25 32.27
CA LYS A 479 -13.38 18.66 32.15
C LYS A 479 -14.38 18.88 31.02
N GLN A 480 -14.17 18.24 29.87
CA GLN A 480 -15.09 18.32 28.74
C GLN A 480 -16.48 17.77 29.08
N LEU A 481 -16.54 16.70 29.88
CA LEU A 481 -17.78 16.08 30.32
C LEU A 481 -18.45 16.80 31.49
N GLY A 482 -17.82 17.84 32.05
CA GLY A 482 -18.36 18.61 33.18
C GLY A 482 -18.45 17.79 34.48
N LEU A 483 -17.57 16.80 34.66
CA LEU A 483 -17.56 15.89 35.82
C LEU A 483 -16.63 16.36 36.95
N SER A 484 -16.12 17.59 36.88
CA SER A 484 -15.28 18.15 37.95
C SER A 484 -16.05 18.27 39.27
N TYR A 485 -15.34 18.10 40.40
CA TYR A 485 -15.87 18.10 41.78
C TYR A 485 -16.84 19.26 42.13
N ASP A 486 -16.81 20.37 41.39
CA ASP A 486 -17.73 21.51 41.61
C ASP A 486 -19.15 21.31 41.04
N ASN A 487 -19.42 20.22 40.31
CA ASN A 487 -20.66 20.00 39.53
C ASN A 487 -21.37 18.64 39.74
N ILE A 488 -20.95 17.82 40.71
CA ILE A 488 -21.59 16.51 41.03
C ILE A 488 -22.43 16.59 42.29
#